data_AF-A0A2H9P584-F1
#
_entry.id   AF-A0A2H9P584-F1
#
_cell.length_a   1.000
_cell.length_b   1.000
_cell.length_c   1.000
_cell.angle_alpha   90.00
_cell.angle_beta   90.00
_cell.angle_gamma   90.00
#
_symmetry.space_group_name_H-M   'P 1'
#
loop_
_entity.id
_entity.type
_entity.pdbx_description
1 polymer ?
#
loop_
_entity_poly.entity_id
_entity_poly.type
_entity_poly.pdbx_seq_one_letter_code
_entity_poly.pdbx_strand_id
1 'polypeptide(L)'
;MKTIDIHNSKKRIEYAKLTIQKRFSEDNSKTACRFLDRLRLDNKSHGRVANYAECIRRILEIKDDKKIQEWSKEDIEQIHKTIADSDYANSVKKDTLLALKRLSLCSSR
;
A
#
# COMPACT_ATOMS: atom_id res chain seq x y z
N MET A 1 -3.68 -25.03 -15.84
CA MET A 1 -3.22 -24.22 -14.69
C MET A 1 -2.21 -23.19 -15.23
N LYS A 2 -2.59 -21.92 -15.40
CA LYS A 2 -1.70 -20.91 -16.02
C LYS A 2 -0.61 -20.54 -15.01
N THR A 3 0.63 -20.90 -15.32
CA THR A 3 1.82 -20.44 -14.60
C THR A 3 1.81 -18.92 -14.63
N ILE A 4 1.56 -18.29 -13.49
CA ILE A 4 1.67 -16.83 -13.36
C ILE A 4 3.14 -16.52 -13.57
N ASP A 5 3.44 -15.87 -14.68
CA ASP A 5 4.77 -15.35 -14.96
C ASP A 5 5.11 -14.28 -13.90
N ILE A 6 5.78 -14.75 -12.85
CA ILE A 6 6.26 -14.00 -11.68
C ILE A 6 7.31 -12.94 -12.06
N HIS A 7 7.86 -12.98 -13.29
CA HIS A 7 8.80 -11.98 -13.80
C HIS A 7 8.10 -10.79 -14.48
N ASN A 8 6.81 -10.92 -14.81
CA ASN A 8 6.04 -9.80 -15.36
C ASN A 8 5.56 -8.87 -14.23
N SER A 9 6.47 -8.04 -13.75
CA SER A 9 6.22 -7.08 -12.68
C SER A 9 5.09 -6.09 -13.01
N LYS A 10 4.75 -5.87 -14.30
CA LYS A 10 3.57 -5.10 -14.71
C LYS A 10 2.28 -5.81 -14.32
N LYS A 11 2.14 -7.11 -14.65
CA LYS A 11 0.99 -7.92 -14.24
C LYS A 11 0.83 -7.95 -12.72
N ARG A 12 1.93 -8.05 -11.97
CA ARG A 12 1.88 -8.03 -10.49
C ARG A 12 1.26 -6.75 -9.93
N ILE A 13 1.55 -5.60 -10.54
CA ILE A 13 0.95 -4.32 -10.12
C ILE A 13 -0.55 -4.30 -10.45
N GLU A 14 -0.94 -4.75 -11.65
CA GLU A 14 -2.35 -4.83 -12.05
C GLU A 14 -3.15 -5.76 -11.12
N TYR A 15 -2.63 -6.95 -10.82
CA TYR A 15 -3.26 -7.86 -9.86
C TYR A 15 -3.34 -7.28 -8.45
N ALA A 16 -2.30 -6.58 -8.00
CA ALA A 16 -2.32 -5.95 -6.69
C ALA A 16 -3.39 -4.85 -6.61
N LYS A 17 -3.53 -4.02 -7.64
CA LYS A 17 -4.60 -3.00 -7.73
C LYS A 17 -5.99 -3.62 -7.72
N LEU A 18 -6.20 -4.68 -8.51
CA LEU A 18 -7.48 -5.41 -8.52
C LEU A 18 -7.79 -6.01 -7.16
N THR A 19 -6.78 -6.51 -6.45
CA THR A 19 -6.94 -7.08 -5.11
C THR A 19 -7.33 -5.99 -4.10
N ILE A 20 -6.67 -4.83 -4.16
CA ILE A 20 -7.00 -3.68 -3.32
C ILE A 20 -8.46 -3.25 -3.56
N GLN A 21 -8.84 -3.01 -4.82
CA GLN A 21 -10.18 -2.59 -5.21
C GLN A 21 -11.29 -3.57 -4.79
N LYS A 22 -10.99 -4.87 -4.70
CA LYS A 22 -11.97 -5.89 -4.31
C LYS A 22 -12.13 -6.04 -2.80
N ARG A 23 -11.10 -5.69 -2.01
CA ARG A 23 -11.04 -6.01 -0.57
C ARG A 23 -11.29 -4.82 0.34
N PHE A 24 -11.02 -3.61 -0.13
CA PHE A 24 -11.07 -2.40 0.70
C PHE A 24 -12.11 -1.41 0.17
N SER A 25 -12.47 -0.46 1.01
CA SER A 25 -13.40 0.63 0.70
C SER A 25 -13.03 1.32 -0.61
N GLU A 26 -14.04 1.78 -1.34
CA GLU A 26 -13.85 2.38 -2.66
C GLU A 26 -12.93 3.61 -2.61
N ASP A 27 -13.10 4.45 -1.58
CA ASP A 27 -12.31 5.66 -1.39
C ASP A 27 -10.83 5.37 -1.10
N ASN A 28 -10.54 4.42 -0.20
CA ASN A 28 -9.16 4.05 0.12
C ASN A 28 -8.53 3.28 -1.03
N SER A 29 -9.28 2.42 -1.70
CA SER A 29 -8.83 1.72 -2.91
C SER A 29 -8.46 2.68 -4.03
N LYS A 30 -9.28 3.70 -4.29
CA LYS A 30 -8.98 4.76 -5.28
C LYS A 30 -7.70 5.51 -4.92
N THR A 31 -7.55 5.89 -3.65
CA THR A 31 -6.37 6.61 -3.14
C THR A 31 -5.10 5.77 -3.25
N ALA A 32 -5.16 4.51 -2.84
CA ALA A 32 -4.07 3.54 -2.95
C ALA A 32 -3.64 3.32 -4.41
N CYS A 33 -4.60 3.09 -5.32
CA CYS A 33 -4.31 2.90 -6.73
C CYS A 33 -3.67 4.15 -7.36
N ARG A 34 -4.19 5.35 -7.05
CA ARG A 34 -3.59 6.62 -7.50
C ARG A 34 -2.16 6.80 -7.01
N PHE A 35 -1.88 6.42 -5.76
CA PHE A 35 -0.52 6.45 -5.22
C PHE A 35 0.42 5.51 -6.00
N LEU A 36 -0.02 4.28 -6.31
CA LEU A 36 0.75 3.34 -7.12
C LEU A 36 1.01 3.86 -8.55
N ASP A 37 0.01 4.52 -9.15
CA ASP A 37 0.16 5.17 -10.45
C ASP A 37 1.17 6.32 -10.41
N ARG A 38 1.15 7.14 -9.36
CA ARG A 38 2.13 8.21 -9.17
C ARG A 38 3.56 7.67 -9.07
N LEU A 39 3.76 6.56 -8.35
CA LEU A 39 5.09 5.93 -8.29
C LEU A 39 5.59 5.49 -9.68
N ARG A 40 4.69 5.09 -10.59
CA ARG A 40 5.06 4.77 -11.97
C ARG A 40 5.45 6.01 -12.77
N LEU A 41 4.73 7.12 -12.58
CA LEU A 41 5.07 8.42 -13.19
C LEU A 41 6.42 8.95 -12.67
N ASP A 42 6.75 8.69 -11.41
CA ASP A 42 8.06 9.00 -10.79
C ASP A 42 9.18 8.01 -11.21
N ASN A 43 8.98 7.27 -12.31
CA ASN A 43 9.92 6.29 -12.87
C ASN A 43 10.39 5.20 -11.88
N LYS A 44 9.59 4.85 -10.86
CA LYS A 44 9.94 3.72 -9.98
C LYS A 44 9.83 2.39 -10.73
N SER A 45 10.79 1.50 -10.50
CA SER A 45 10.80 0.17 -11.09
C SER A 45 9.52 -0.59 -10.72
N HIS A 46 9.07 -1.48 -11.61
CA HIS A 46 7.85 -2.25 -11.36
C HIS A 46 7.96 -3.10 -10.08
N GLY A 47 9.15 -3.65 -9.77
CA GLY A 47 9.40 -4.37 -8.52
C GLY A 47 9.19 -3.48 -7.29
N ARG A 48 9.66 -2.22 -7.32
CA ARG A 48 9.43 -1.28 -6.21
C ARG A 48 7.96 -0.94 -6.05
N VAL A 49 7.23 -0.73 -7.15
CA VAL A 49 5.77 -0.47 -7.11
C VAL A 49 5.00 -1.68 -6.57
N ALA A 50 5.35 -2.90 -6.97
CA ALA A 50 4.76 -4.11 -6.43
C ALA A 50 5.00 -4.25 -4.91
N ASN A 51 6.21 -3.91 -4.44
CA ASN A 51 6.51 -3.88 -3.00
C ASN A 51 5.64 -2.85 -2.25
N TYR A 52 5.48 -1.65 -2.82
CA TYR A 52 4.58 -0.64 -2.26
C TYR A 52 3.13 -1.13 -2.22
N ALA A 53 2.66 -1.84 -3.24
CA ALA A 53 1.30 -2.37 -3.26
C ALA A 53 1.05 -3.37 -2.13
N GLU A 54 2.00 -4.27 -1.84
CA GLU A 54 1.90 -5.18 -0.69
C GLU A 54 1.95 -4.44 0.65
N CYS A 55 2.78 -3.39 0.77
CA CYS A 55 2.83 -2.56 1.96
C CYS A 55 1.49 -1.85 2.21
N ILE A 56 0.89 -1.28 1.16
CA ILE A 56 -0.40 -0.59 1.24
C ILE A 56 -1.50 -1.58 1.62
N ARG A 57 -1.51 -2.79 1.05
CA ARG A 57 -2.47 -3.83 1.44
C ARG A 57 -2.42 -4.10 2.94
N ARG A 58 -1.22 -4.27 3.52
CA ARG A 58 -1.07 -4.47 4.98
C ARG A 58 -1.57 -3.28 5.78
N ILE A 59 -1.30 -2.06 5.32
CA ILE A 59 -1.77 -0.84 5.98
C ILE A 59 -3.31 -0.79 5.99
N LEU A 60 -3.95 -1.07 4.85
CA LEU A 60 -5.41 -1.08 4.73
C LEU A 60 -6.06 -2.24 5.49
N GLU A 61 -5.36 -3.38 5.65
CA GLU A 61 -5.81 -4.46 6.54
C GLU A 61 -5.86 -4.03 8.01
N ILE A 62 -5.05 -3.05 8.41
CA ILE A 62 -5.07 -2.49 9.76
C ILE A 62 -6.15 -1.41 9.87
N LYS A 63 -6.26 -0.54 8.86
CA LYS A 63 -7.18 0.59 8.86
C LYS A 63 -7.79 0.87 7.49
N ASP A 64 -9.08 0.56 7.35
CA ASP A 64 -9.89 0.88 6.18
C ASP A 64 -11.27 1.46 6.55
N ASP A 65 -11.58 1.52 7.85
CA ASP A 65 -12.82 2.05 8.43
C ASP A 65 -12.99 3.56 8.25
N LYS A 66 -11.90 4.26 7.92
CA LYS A 66 -11.85 5.71 7.72
C LYS A 66 -11.05 6.04 6.48
N LYS A 67 -11.43 7.11 5.78
CA LYS A 67 -10.71 7.55 4.57
C LYS A 67 -9.26 7.91 4.92
N ILE A 68 -8.31 7.52 4.07
CA ILE A 68 -6.87 7.85 4.26
C ILE A 68 -6.65 9.37 4.42
N GLN A 69 -7.46 10.18 3.75
CA GLN A 69 -7.41 11.66 3.83
C GLN A 69 -7.83 12.21 5.20
N GLU A 70 -8.58 11.44 5.97
CA GLU A 70 -9.15 11.84 7.25
C GLU A 70 -8.40 11.21 8.43
N TRP A 71 -7.36 10.41 8.19
CA TRP A 71 -6.57 9.81 9.25
C TRP A 71 -5.96 10.90 10.14
N SER A 72 -6.26 10.84 11.43
CA SER A 72 -5.65 11.71 12.42
C SER A 72 -4.21 11.24 12.72
N LYS A 73 -3.50 12.01 13.54
CA LYS A 73 -2.17 11.61 14.01
C LYS A 73 -2.25 10.31 14.82
N GLU A 74 -3.27 10.17 15.64
CA GLU A 74 -3.54 9.00 16.48
C GLU A 74 -3.84 7.77 15.62
N ASP A 75 -4.61 7.94 14.53
CA ASP A 75 -4.85 6.87 13.55
C ASP A 75 -3.52 6.36 12.96
N ILE A 76 -2.63 7.27 12.58
CA ILE A 76 -1.31 6.93 12.01
C ILE A 76 -0.41 6.26 13.06
N GLU A 77 -0.40 6.74 14.29
CA GLU A 77 0.36 6.16 15.40
C GLU A 77 -0.11 4.73 15.72
N GLN A 78 -1.42 4.49 15.69
CA GLN A 78 -1.98 3.16 15.89
C GLN A 78 -1.58 2.18 14.79
N ILE A 79 -1.62 2.60 13.52
CA ILE A 79 -1.13 1.78 12.39
C ILE A 79 0.37 1.50 12.56
N HIS A 80 1.15 2.53 12.89
CA HIS A 80 2.59 2.40 13.10
C HIS A 80 2.91 1.38 14.19
N LYS A 81 2.24 1.48 15.35
CA LYS A 81 2.41 0.55 16.46
C LYS A 81 2.07 -0.88 16.05
N THR A 82 0.95 -1.06 15.36
CA THR A 82 0.52 -2.38 14.86
C THR A 82 1.56 -3.01 13.94
N ILE A 83 2.19 -2.23 13.06
CA ILE A 83 3.28 -2.72 12.19
C ILE A 83 4.54 -3.02 13.00
N ALA A 84 4.90 -2.16 13.95
CA ALA A 84 6.09 -2.34 14.80
C ALA A 84 6.01 -3.61 15.65
N ASP A 85 4.82 -3.92 16.18
CA ASP A 85 4.56 -5.05 17.06
C ASP A 85 4.28 -6.37 16.30
N SER A 86 4.13 -6.33 14.98
CA SER A 86 3.89 -7.53 14.15
C SER A 86 5.08 -8.50 14.09
N ASP A 87 4.84 -9.74 13.66
CA ASP A 87 5.90 -10.75 13.46
C ASP A 87 6.67 -10.59 12.13
N TYR A 88 6.46 -9.50 11.40
CA TYR A 88 7.17 -9.28 10.15
C TYR A 88 8.68 -9.05 10.37
N ALA A 89 9.48 -9.46 9.40
CA ALA A 89 10.90 -9.14 9.39
C ALA A 89 11.12 -7.60 9.44
N ASN A 90 12.19 -7.16 10.10
CA ASN A 90 12.51 -5.73 10.26
C ASN A 90 12.59 -4.97 8.94
N SER A 91 13.06 -5.61 7.87
CA SER A 91 13.08 -5.04 6.52
C SER A 91 11.67 -4.75 5.99
N VAL A 92 10.73 -5.67 6.20
CA VAL A 92 9.32 -5.52 5.81
C VAL A 92 8.65 -4.44 6.65
N LYS A 93 8.89 -4.41 7.98
CA LYS A 93 8.40 -3.34 8.86
C LYS A 93 8.86 -1.97 8.35
N LYS A 94 10.16 -1.82 8.09
CA LYS A 94 10.75 -0.57 7.60
C LYS A 94 10.15 -0.12 6.26
N ASP A 95 10.00 -1.03 5.30
CA ASP A 95 9.39 -0.70 4.01
C ASP A 95 7.90 -0.34 4.15
N THR A 96 7.17 -1.02 5.04
CA THR A 96 5.74 -0.75 5.30
C THR A 96 5.55 0.61 5.99
N LEU A 97 6.36 0.94 6.99
CA LEU A 97 6.34 2.26 7.64
C LEU A 97 6.72 3.40 6.69
N LEU A 98 7.67 3.16 5.79
CA LEU A 98 8.00 4.12 4.73
C LEU A 98 6.83 4.31 3.77
N ALA A 99 6.10 3.24 3.44
CA ALA A 99 4.88 3.32 2.64
C ALA A 99 3.78 4.09 3.36
N LEU A 100 3.56 3.84 4.65
CA LEU A 100 2.59 4.56 5.49
C LEU A 100 2.85 6.07 5.45
N LYS A 101 4.09 6.50 5.71
CA LYS A 101 4.47 7.92 5.66
C LYS A 101 4.19 8.54 4.29
N ARG A 102 4.47 7.82 3.20
CA ARG A 102 4.27 8.35 1.84
C ARG A 102 2.81 8.38 1.44
N LEU A 103 2.03 7.40 1.86
CA LEU A 103 0.61 7.30 1.59
C LEU A 103 -0.16 8.43 2.30
N SER A 104 0.15 8.68 3.58
CA SER A 104 -0.48 9.76 4.36
C SER A 104 -0.09 11.16 3.90
N LEU A 105 1.09 11.34 3.30
CA LEU A 105 1.47 12.61 2.66
C LEU A 105 0.83 12.79 1.28
N CYS A 106 0.44 11.71 0.63
CA CYS A 106 -0.18 11.73 -0.69
C CYS A 106 -1.65 12.20 -0.63
N SER A 107 -2.29 12.08 0.53
CA SER A 107 -3.67 12.47 0.78
C SER A 107 -3.84 13.94 1.16
N SER A 108 -2.77 14.64 1.54
CA SER A 108 -2.79 16.05 1.95
C SER A 108 -2.71 17.06 0.79
N ARG A 109 -3.01 16.65 -0.45
CA ARG A 109 -3.02 17.52 -1.65
C ARG A 109 -4.30 17.34 -2.45
#